data_AF-A0A9E2GQ02-F1
#
_entry.id   AF-A0A9E2GQ02-F1
#
_cell.length_a   1.000
_cell.length_b   1.000
_cell.length_c   1.000
_cell.angle_alpha   90.00
_cell.angle_beta   90.00
_cell.angle_gamma   90.00
#
_symmetry.space_group_name_H-M   'P 1'
#
loop_
_entity.id
_entity.type
_entity.pdbx_description
1 polymer ?
#
loop_
_entity_poly.entity_id
_entity_poly.type
_entity_poly.pdbx_seq_one_letter_code
_entity_poly.pdbx_strand_id
1 'polypeptide(L)'
;MNVQFAALRLAWRNILRNRRRSLVTILIATVGCLSILVASGFALYTYDMVRESSAGEFGHITVAGKDYFTRDEETPLQYGISDHRELTAALLKEASVKRILPRVSLSGLVSNGDKSVIFLGIGADVPGEAEVRGDILKLEAGSLTGKPGDPPAVLLGVDLAKSLNAKPGTGLTLLATTTSGGINAVDVMVAGIVSTGWREVDKRLVYTDVGTAQHLLVSDRVSTLSVYLDSTDATPAALERLAMADPAHAYQPWWVQAFFYHSVRGLYDRVFGLLGLIIGMLVFFSVVNTLAMAVVERTREIGTMRAMGAMPGEIVAQFLREGALIGAVGALLGTLLAAGIVLASPHTGLQMPPPPGRSVGYPLLVIATLPLYLITNTGIISLCAAAAWFASRKAAKKPIVEALAHV
;
A
#
# COMPACT_ATOMS: atom_id res chain seq x y z
N MET A 1 6.42 -44.68 11.79
CA MET A 1 7.01 -43.48 12.41
C MET A 1 8.54 -43.52 12.47
N ASN A 2 9.18 -44.64 12.83
CA ASN A 2 10.66 -44.73 13.00
C ASN A 2 11.51 -44.46 11.74
N VAL A 3 11.04 -44.84 10.55
CA VAL A 3 11.81 -44.70 9.30
C VAL A 3 11.95 -43.23 8.85
N GLN A 4 10.89 -42.43 9.00
CA GLN A 4 10.92 -41.01 8.65
C GLN A 4 11.81 -40.20 9.60
N PHE A 5 11.75 -40.51 10.91
CA PHE A 5 12.65 -39.91 11.90
C PHE A 5 14.12 -40.28 11.67
N ALA A 6 14.40 -41.53 11.30
CA ALA A 6 15.76 -41.95 10.94
C ALA A 6 16.28 -41.20 9.69
N ALA A 7 15.43 -41.00 8.68
CA ALA A 7 15.77 -40.27 7.47
C ALA A 7 16.06 -38.78 7.72
N LEU A 8 15.27 -38.12 8.58
CA LEU A 8 15.51 -36.75 9.02
C LEU A 8 16.81 -36.63 9.84
N ARG A 9 17.07 -37.58 10.73
CA ARG A 9 18.30 -37.63 11.52
C ARG A 9 19.54 -37.82 10.65
N LEU A 10 19.44 -38.62 9.58
CA LEU A 10 20.51 -38.78 8.59
C LEU A 10 20.76 -37.47 7.82
N ALA A 11 19.71 -36.79 7.36
CA ALA A 11 19.85 -35.49 6.68
C ALA A 11 20.55 -34.44 7.57
N TRP A 12 20.16 -34.36 8.85
CA TRP A 12 20.81 -33.48 9.82
C TRP A 12 22.30 -33.80 10.02
N ARG A 13 22.65 -35.07 10.19
CA ARG A 13 24.05 -35.50 10.31
C ARG A 13 24.86 -35.19 9.04
N ASN A 14 24.23 -35.34 7.88
CA ASN A 14 24.85 -35.06 6.59
C ASN A 14 25.18 -33.57 6.40
N ILE A 15 24.30 -32.67 6.85
CA ILE A 15 24.55 -31.23 6.89
C ILE A 15 25.71 -30.90 7.85
N LEU A 16 25.75 -31.56 9.02
CA LEU A 16 26.82 -31.36 9.99
C LEU A 16 28.18 -31.94 9.57
N ARG A 17 28.24 -32.82 8.56
CA ARG A 17 29.49 -33.38 8.03
C ARG A 17 30.32 -32.30 7.32
N ASN A 18 29.66 -31.39 6.59
CA ASN A 18 30.30 -30.31 5.83
C ASN A 18 29.93 -28.92 6.40
N ARG A 19 30.19 -28.72 7.71
CA ARG A 19 29.71 -27.55 8.49
C ARG A 19 29.95 -26.21 7.82
N ARG A 20 31.14 -25.96 7.26
CA ARG A 20 31.47 -24.66 6.63
C ARG A 20 30.57 -24.36 5.43
N ARG A 21 30.39 -25.33 4.53
CA ARG A 21 29.56 -25.12 3.33
C ARG A 21 28.08 -25.03 3.68
N SER A 22 27.59 -25.95 4.50
CA SER A 22 26.20 -25.91 4.95
C SER A 22 25.87 -24.63 5.70
N LEU A 23 26.80 -24.09 6.51
CA LEU A 23 26.62 -22.81 7.18
C LEU A 23 26.50 -21.65 6.18
N VAL A 24 27.34 -21.61 5.14
CA VAL A 24 27.24 -20.59 4.09
C VAL A 24 25.89 -20.67 3.36
N THR A 25 25.42 -21.87 3.01
CA THR A 25 24.11 -22.06 2.34
C THR A 25 22.95 -21.64 3.24
N ILE A 26 22.98 -22.04 4.52
CA ILE A 26 21.97 -21.66 5.50
C ILE A 26 21.97 -20.14 5.71
N LEU A 27 23.14 -19.50 5.78
CA LEU A 27 23.25 -18.05 5.91
C LEU A 27 22.66 -17.33 4.70
N ILE A 28 22.94 -17.80 3.48
CA ILE A 28 22.36 -17.23 2.25
C ILE A 28 20.83 -17.39 2.26
N ALA A 29 20.31 -18.56 2.62
CA ALA A 29 18.86 -18.78 2.75
C ALA A 29 18.24 -17.89 3.85
N THR A 30 18.95 -17.70 4.96
CA THR A 30 18.56 -16.83 6.08
C THR A 30 18.45 -15.38 5.64
N VAL A 31 19.51 -14.84 5.02
CA VAL A 31 19.54 -13.46 4.51
C VAL A 31 18.51 -13.26 3.42
N GLY A 32 18.32 -14.23 2.53
CA GLY A 32 17.30 -14.17 1.49
C GLY A 32 15.88 -14.13 2.06
N CYS A 33 15.58 -15.01 3.02
CA CYS A 33 14.30 -15.01 3.73
C CYS A 33 14.06 -13.69 4.48
N LEU A 34 15.04 -13.25 5.29
CA LEU A 34 15.00 -11.98 6.00
C LEU A 34 14.73 -10.80 5.06
N SER A 35 15.47 -10.71 3.95
CA SER A 35 15.35 -9.62 3.00
C SER A 35 13.97 -9.59 2.36
N ILE A 36 13.42 -10.74 1.96
CA ILE A 36 12.07 -10.81 1.38
C ILE A 36 11.02 -10.40 2.42
N LEU A 37 11.10 -10.92 3.64
CA LEU A 37 10.13 -10.60 4.70
C LEU A 37 10.13 -9.11 5.06
N VAL A 38 11.31 -8.51 5.22
CA VAL A 38 11.43 -7.09 5.55
C VAL A 38 10.97 -6.20 4.39
N ALA A 39 11.42 -6.50 3.18
CA ALA A 39 11.07 -5.74 2.00
C ALA A 39 9.55 -5.80 1.71
N SER A 40 8.96 -6.99 1.75
CA SER A 40 7.52 -7.17 1.56
C SER A 40 6.71 -6.63 2.73
N GLY A 41 7.20 -6.73 3.97
CA GLY A 41 6.54 -6.15 5.14
C GLY A 41 6.49 -4.62 5.08
N PHE A 42 7.55 -3.97 4.59
CA PHE A 42 7.58 -2.53 4.30
C PHE A 42 6.65 -2.16 3.14
N ALA A 43 6.61 -2.97 2.08
CA ALA A 43 5.71 -2.77 0.96
C ALA A 43 4.23 -2.83 1.40
N LEU A 44 3.87 -3.86 2.18
CA LEU A 44 2.53 -4.01 2.74
C LEU A 44 2.12 -2.80 3.61
N TYR A 45 3.01 -2.37 4.51
CA TYR A 45 2.77 -1.17 5.32
C TYR A 45 2.49 0.07 4.44
N THR A 46 3.29 0.24 3.40
CA THR A 46 3.13 1.35 2.45
C THR A 46 1.79 1.25 1.70
N TYR A 47 1.37 0.05 1.31
CA TYR A 47 0.08 -0.18 0.65
C TYR A 47 -1.07 0.19 1.57
N ASP A 48 -1.04 -0.25 2.83
CA ASP A 48 -2.08 0.07 3.81
C ASP A 48 -2.11 1.58 4.10
N MET A 49 -0.95 2.22 4.27
CA MET A 49 -0.87 3.67 4.48
C MET A 49 -1.48 4.46 3.30
N VAL A 50 -1.12 4.12 2.05
CA VAL A 50 -1.65 4.84 0.88
C VAL A 50 -3.12 4.51 0.64
N ARG A 51 -3.54 3.28 0.94
CA ARG A 51 -4.95 2.84 0.93
C ARG A 51 -5.78 3.69 1.89
N GLU A 52 -5.41 3.74 3.16
CA GLU A 52 -6.14 4.49 4.18
C GLU A 52 -6.11 6.01 3.91
N SER A 53 -4.97 6.54 3.44
CA SER A 53 -4.89 7.95 3.05
C SER A 53 -5.80 8.28 1.86
N SER A 54 -5.91 7.38 0.87
CA SER A 54 -6.75 7.59 -0.32
C SER A 54 -8.24 7.42 0.03
N ALA A 55 -8.58 6.43 0.84
CA ALA A 55 -9.91 6.24 1.41
C ALA A 55 -10.36 7.43 2.27
N GLY A 56 -9.46 7.97 3.10
CA GLY A 56 -9.71 9.18 3.88
C GLY A 56 -9.98 10.41 2.99
N GLU A 57 -9.22 10.54 1.89
CA GLU A 57 -9.37 11.65 0.94
C GLU A 57 -10.66 11.58 0.14
N PHE A 58 -11.04 10.44 -0.44
CA PHE A 58 -12.22 10.35 -1.31
C PHE A 58 -13.51 9.92 -0.57
N GLY A 59 -13.39 9.35 0.63
CA GLY A 59 -14.43 8.50 1.22
C GLY A 59 -14.27 7.05 0.74
N HIS A 60 -14.78 6.08 1.48
CA HIS A 60 -14.78 4.68 1.02
C HIS A 60 -15.61 4.51 -0.25
N ILE A 61 -16.74 5.22 -0.33
CA ILE A 61 -17.61 5.29 -1.49
C ILE A 61 -17.91 6.76 -1.78
N THR A 62 -17.74 7.17 -3.04
CA THR A 62 -18.14 8.47 -3.54
C THR A 62 -19.48 8.32 -4.26
N VAL A 63 -20.49 9.06 -3.80
CA VAL A 63 -21.80 9.14 -4.45
C VAL A 63 -21.88 10.44 -5.24
N ALA A 64 -22.36 10.37 -6.47
CA ALA A 64 -22.50 11.52 -7.36
C ALA A 64 -23.78 11.39 -8.22
N GLY A 65 -24.12 12.44 -8.95
CA GLY A 65 -25.15 12.33 -9.99
C GLY A 65 -24.80 11.27 -11.02
N LYS A 66 -25.83 10.66 -11.65
CA LYS A 66 -25.70 9.50 -12.54
C LYS A 66 -24.62 9.66 -13.63
N ASP A 67 -24.54 10.83 -14.23
CA ASP A 67 -23.65 11.12 -15.35
C ASP A 67 -22.29 11.69 -14.91
N TYR A 68 -22.13 12.06 -13.64
CA TYR A 68 -20.97 12.81 -13.11
C TYR A 68 -19.61 12.18 -13.41
N PHE A 69 -19.53 10.84 -13.40
CA PHE A 69 -18.27 10.13 -13.65
C PHE A 69 -18.06 9.70 -15.11
N THR A 70 -19.07 9.86 -15.97
CA THR A 70 -19.04 9.33 -17.35
C THR A 70 -19.06 10.42 -18.41
N ARG A 71 -19.45 11.63 -18.04
CA ARG A 71 -19.52 12.80 -18.92
C ARG A 71 -18.75 13.95 -18.32
N ASP A 72 -18.09 14.71 -19.19
CA ASP A 72 -17.46 15.96 -18.81
C ASP A 72 -18.52 17.03 -18.55
N GLU A 73 -18.33 17.83 -17.51
CA GLU A 73 -19.19 18.97 -17.21
C GLU A 73 -18.79 20.19 -18.07
N GLU A 74 -19.77 20.81 -18.72
CA GLU A 74 -19.60 22.08 -19.44
C GLU A 74 -19.71 23.29 -18.50
N THR A 75 -20.47 23.13 -17.41
CA THR A 75 -20.66 24.13 -16.36
C THR A 75 -20.51 23.48 -14.99
N PRO A 76 -20.03 24.21 -13.95
CA PRO A 76 -19.89 23.64 -12.61
C PRO A 76 -21.22 23.06 -12.11
N LEU A 77 -21.17 21.91 -11.43
CA LEU A 77 -22.34 21.26 -10.82
C LEU A 77 -23.46 20.90 -11.82
N GLN A 78 -23.13 20.76 -13.11
CA GLN A 78 -24.08 20.33 -14.13
C GLN A 78 -24.72 18.98 -13.75
N TYR A 79 -23.93 18.06 -13.21
CA TYR A 79 -24.37 16.75 -12.71
C TYR A 79 -24.37 16.67 -11.17
N GLY A 80 -24.41 17.82 -10.49
CA GLY A 80 -24.46 17.89 -9.03
C GLY A 80 -25.79 17.37 -8.45
N ILE A 81 -25.74 16.93 -7.20
CA ILE A 81 -26.87 16.37 -6.44
C ILE A 81 -27.63 17.52 -5.77
N SER A 82 -28.92 17.69 -6.11
CA SER A 82 -29.79 18.70 -5.48
C SER A 82 -30.47 18.22 -4.20
N ASP A 83 -30.80 16.94 -4.12
CA ASP A 83 -31.50 16.27 -3.01
C ASP A 83 -30.52 15.71 -1.95
N HIS A 84 -29.33 16.32 -1.85
CA HIS A 84 -28.22 15.78 -1.07
C HIS A 84 -28.56 15.55 0.41
N ARG A 85 -29.50 16.32 0.98
CA ARG A 85 -29.92 16.20 2.40
C ARG A 85 -30.77 14.95 2.61
N GLU A 86 -31.72 14.71 1.71
CA GLU A 86 -32.59 13.54 1.74
C GLU A 86 -31.78 12.27 1.46
N LEU A 87 -30.90 12.33 0.47
CA LEU A 87 -29.98 11.24 0.14
C LEU A 87 -29.05 10.93 1.31
N THR A 88 -28.46 11.95 1.96
CA THR A 88 -27.64 11.75 3.17
C THR A 88 -28.42 11.05 4.28
N ALA A 89 -29.65 11.48 4.54
CA ALA A 89 -30.50 10.87 5.57
C ALA A 89 -30.90 9.42 5.22
N ALA A 90 -31.07 9.09 3.94
CA ALA A 90 -31.33 7.73 3.48
C ALA A 90 -30.09 6.83 3.64
N LEU A 91 -28.93 7.30 3.19
CA LEU A 91 -27.66 6.56 3.25
C LEU A 91 -27.20 6.29 4.69
N LEU A 92 -27.45 7.22 5.63
CA LEU A 92 -27.13 7.04 7.05
C LEU A 92 -27.95 5.94 7.75
N LYS A 93 -29.03 5.44 7.14
CA LYS A 93 -29.79 4.30 7.69
C LYS A 93 -29.09 2.97 7.48
N GLU A 94 -28.13 2.92 6.56
CA GLU A 94 -27.36 1.72 6.30
C GLU A 94 -26.36 1.49 7.44
N ALA A 95 -26.46 0.34 8.12
CA ALA A 95 -25.72 0.07 9.35
C ALA A 95 -24.19 0.19 9.23
N SER A 96 -23.63 0.00 8.03
CA SER A 96 -22.18 0.10 7.78
C SER A 96 -21.69 1.53 7.54
N VAL A 97 -22.58 2.51 7.42
CA VAL A 97 -22.22 3.91 7.14
C VAL A 97 -22.03 4.66 8.46
N LYS A 98 -20.81 5.14 8.67
CA LYS A 98 -20.42 5.88 9.88
C LYS A 98 -20.59 7.39 9.73
N ARG A 99 -20.29 7.92 8.53
CA ARG A 99 -20.33 9.36 8.25
C ARG A 99 -20.50 9.62 6.77
N ILE A 100 -21.13 10.74 6.44
CA ILE A 100 -21.24 11.24 5.08
C ILE A 100 -20.84 12.71 5.09
N LEU A 101 -19.92 13.08 4.20
CA LEU A 101 -19.47 14.46 4.04
C LEU A 101 -19.87 14.97 2.64
N PRO A 102 -20.75 15.97 2.54
CA PRO A 102 -21.06 16.61 1.27
C PRO A 102 -19.90 17.50 0.81
N ARG A 103 -19.63 17.49 -0.49
CA ARG A 103 -18.53 18.26 -1.09
C ARG A 103 -18.97 19.00 -2.34
N VAL A 104 -18.50 20.22 -2.46
CA VAL A 104 -18.64 21.06 -3.66
C VAL A 104 -17.25 21.26 -4.23
N SER A 105 -16.99 20.71 -5.41
CA SER A 105 -15.76 20.97 -6.15
C SER A 105 -15.89 22.30 -6.88
N LEU A 106 -14.94 23.20 -6.67
CA LEU A 106 -14.91 24.51 -7.32
C LEU A 106 -13.50 24.84 -7.79
N SER A 107 -13.40 25.70 -8.79
CA SER A 107 -12.12 26.24 -9.25
C SER A 107 -12.32 27.65 -9.75
N GLY A 108 -11.25 28.44 -9.74
CA GLY A 108 -11.36 29.84 -10.09
C GLY A 108 -10.08 30.61 -9.81
N LEU A 109 -10.22 31.92 -9.62
CA LEU A 109 -9.13 32.81 -9.23
C LEU A 109 -9.32 33.26 -7.79
N VAL A 110 -8.25 33.23 -7.01
CA VAL A 110 -8.18 33.85 -5.69
C VAL A 110 -7.28 35.07 -5.81
N SER A 111 -7.76 36.22 -5.34
CA SER A 111 -7.06 37.49 -5.42
C SER A 111 -6.89 38.13 -4.04
N ASN A 112 -5.74 38.76 -3.82
CA ASN A 112 -5.50 39.65 -2.69
C ASN A 112 -5.60 41.14 -3.08
N GLY A 113 -6.15 41.46 -4.26
CA GLY A 113 -6.22 42.80 -4.84
C GLY A 113 -5.09 43.10 -5.83
N ASP A 114 -3.86 42.71 -5.50
CA ASP A 114 -2.68 42.97 -6.33
C ASP A 114 -2.28 41.78 -7.21
N LYS A 115 -2.58 40.57 -6.74
CA LYS A 115 -2.17 39.30 -7.35
C LYS A 115 -3.32 38.31 -7.36
N SER A 116 -3.59 37.77 -8.54
CA SER A 116 -4.57 36.69 -8.75
C SER A 116 -3.87 35.38 -9.10
N VAL A 117 -4.28 34.29 -8.47
CA VAL A 117 -3.74 32.94 -8.71
C VAL A 117 -4.90 31.97 -8.91
N ILE A 118 -4.71 30.95 -9.76
CA ILE A 118 -5.70 29.88 -9.93
C ILE A 118 -5.77 29.04 -8.65
N PHE A 119 -6.97 28.79 -8.15
CA PHE A 119 -7.22 27.84 -7.08
C PHE A 119 -8.05 26.65 -7.55
N LEU A 120 -7.84 25.52 -6.88
CA LEU A 120 -8.71 24.35 -6.86
C LEU A 120 -9.26 24.23 -5.45
N GLY A 121 -10.58 24.36 -5.34
CA GLY A 121 -11.28 24.52 -4.08
C GLY A 121 -12.22 23.38 -3.77
N ILE A 122 -12.42 23.15 -2.48
CA ILE A 122 -13.40 22.21 -1.96
C ILE A 122 -14.26 22.94 -0.92
N GLY A 123 -15.56 23.04 -1.19
CA GLY A 123 -16.58 23.39 -0.20
C GLY A 123 -16.95 22.14 0.59
N ALA A 124 -16.64 22.10 1.88
CA ALA A 124 -16.88 20.94 2.73
C ALA A 124 -17.09 21.33 4.20
N ASP A 125 -17.52 20.38 5.02
CA ASP A 125 -17.41 20.49 6.48
C ASP A 125 -15.93 20.30 6.89
N VAL A 126 -15.18 21.41 6.96
CA VAL A 126 -13.72 21.38 7.18
C VAL A 126 -13.34 20.65 8.48
N PRO A 127 -13.98 20.88 9.64
CA PRO A 127 -13.74 20.06 10.83
C PRO A 127 -13.95 18.57 10.60
N GLY A 128 -15.04 18.19 9.91
CA GLY A 128 -15.32 16.81 9.55
C GLY A 128 -14.26 16.20 8.63
N GLU A 129 -13.77 16.97 7.65
CA GLU A 129 -12.67 16.60 6.75
C GLU A 129 -11.35 16.39 7.50
N ALA A 130 -11.02 17.29 8.44
CA ALA A 130 -9.81 17.16 9.25
C ALA A 130 -9.86 15.90 10.15
N GLU A 131 -11.04 15.54 10.68
CA GLU A 131 -11.20 14.34 11.50
C GLU A 131 -10.99 13.05 10.70
N VAL A 132 -11.52 12.96 9.47
CA VAL A 132 -11.38 11.76 8.63
C VAL A 132 -10.02 11.67 7.93
N ARG A 133 -9.39 12.82 7.63
CA ARG A 133 -8.06 12.87 6.99
C ARG A 133 -6.91 12.79 8.01
N GLY A 134 -7.18 13.06 9.29
CA GLY A 134 -6.20 13.00 10.38
C GLY A 134 -4.94 13.81 10.07
N ASP A 135 -3.78 13.19 10.24
CA ASP A 135 -2.46 13.83 10.05
C ASP A 135 -2.17 14.23 8.59
N ILE A 136 -3.02 13.85 7.62
CA ILE A 136 -2.84 14.22 6.21
C ILE A 136 -3.25 15.68 5.97
N LEU A 137 -4.30 16.18 6.64
CA LEU A 137 -4.73 17.59 6.52
C LEU A 137 -4.27 18.37 7.76
N LYS A 138 -2.99 18.74 7.78
CA LYS A 138 -2.38 19.38 8.93
C LYS A 138 -2.62 20.88 8.95
N LEU A 139 -3.12 21.39 10.07
CA LEU A 139 -3.22 22.83 10.33
C LEU A 139 -1.83 23.38 10.73
N GLU A 140 -1.30 24.31 9.94
CA GLU A 140 0.00 24.94 10.18
C GLU A 140 -0.14 26.29 10.88
N ALA A 141 -1.23 27.03 10.63
CA ALA A 141 -1.53 28.29 11.31
C ALA A 141 -3.03 28.61 11.32
N GLY A 142 -3.50 29.33 12.33
CA GLY A 142 -4.89 29.81 12.41
C GLY A 142 -5.87 28.77 12.97
N SER A 143 -7.06 28.68 12.39
CA SER A 143 -8.17 27.81 12.81
C SER A 143 -8.78 27.09 11.60
N LEU A 144 -9.42 25.93 11.85
CA LEU A 144 -10.24 25.21 10.86
C LEU A 144 -11.57 25.89 10.53
N THR A 145 -11.99 26.82 11.40
CA THR A 145 -13.26 27.53 11.29
C THR A 145 -13.07 29.04 11.41
N GLY A 146 -13.96 29.78 10.75
CA GLY A 146 -14.07 31.23 10.89
C GLY A 146 -14.59 31.67 12.25
N LYS A 147 -14.44 32.96 12.54
CA LYS A 147 -15.04 33.57 13.73
C LYS A 147 -16.46 34.02 13.40
N PRO A 148 -17.40 33.92 14.37
CA PRO A 148 -18.75 34.45 14.18
C PRO A 148 -18.72 35.96 13.85
N GLY A 149 -19.42 36.37 12.79
CA GLY A 149 -19.52 37.77 12.38
C GLY A 149 -18.47 38.24 11.36
N ASP A 150 -17.42 37.46 11.11
CA ASP A 150 -16.49 37.72 10.02
C ASP A 150 -17.08 37.27 8.67
N PRO A 151 -16.58 37.80 7.52
CA PRO A 151 -16.80 37.22 6.20
C PRO A 151 -16.54 35.72 6.16
N PRO A 152 -17.12 35.00 5.18
CA PRO A 152 -16.94 33.56 5.04
C PRO A 152 -15.47 33.13 5.13
N ALA A 153 -15.22 32.09 5.90
CA ALA A 153 -13.87 31.64 6.19
C ALA A 153 -13.34 30.70 5.12
N VAL A 154 -12.08 30.87 4.77
CA VAL A 154 -11.34 29.97 3.88
C VAL A 154 -10.05 29.48 4.53
N LEU A 155 -9.63 28.28 4.13
CA LEU A 155 -8.29 27.78 4.39
C LEU A 155 -7.50 27.72 3.11
N LEU A 156 -6.22 28.07 3.21
CA LEU A 156 -5.31 28.05 2.08
C LEU A 156 -4.26 26.96 2.27
N GLY A 157 -3.87 26.32 1.17
CA GLY A 157 -2.64 25.54 1.16
C GLY A 157 -1.42 26.40 1.50
N VAL A 158 -0.43 25.82 2.20
CA VAL A 158 0.77 26.53 2.66
C VAL A 158 1.51 27.29 1.57
N ASP A 159 1.58 26.75 0.35
CA ASP A 159 2.31 27.38 -0.75
C ASP A 159 1.46 28.42 -1.48
N LEU A 160 0.13 28.25 -1.53
CA LEU A 160 -0.80 29.27 -2.00
C LEU A 160 -0.76 30.51 -1.08
N ALA A 161 -0.82 30.29 0.23
CA ALA A 161 -0.76 31.36 1.23
C ALA A 161 0.54 32.16 1.10
N LYS A 162 1.69 31.49 0.92
CA LYS A 162 2.98 32.17 0.65
C LYS A 162 2.95 32.96 -0.65
N SER A 163 2.37 32.40 -1.72
CA SER A 163 2.28 33.07 -3.02
C SER A 163 1.47 34.37 -2.96
N LEU A 164 0.38 34.37 -2.19
CA LEU A 164 -0.51 35.52 -2.00
C LEU A 164 -0.08 36.45 -0.85
N ASN A 165 1.01 36.13 -0.15
CA ASN A 165 1.42 36.79 1.10
C ASN A 165 0.28 36.88 2.14
N ALA A 166 -0.54 35.83 2.19
CA ALA A 166 -1.73 35.76 3.04
C ALA A 166 -1.41 35.08 4.38
N LYS A 167 -2.06 35.56 5.44
CA LYS A 167 -1.99 35.01 6.81
C LYS A 167 -3.41 34.87 7.36
N PRO A 168 -3.62 34.11 8.45
CA PRO A 168 -4.91 34.13 9.14
C PRO A 168 -5.35 35.58 9.45
N GLY A 169 -6.57 35.93 9.06
CA GLY A 169 -7.14 37.29 9.11
C GLY A 169 -7.00 38.11 7.82
N THR A 170 -6.27 37.64 6.80
CA THR A 170 -6.19 38.32 5.49
C THR A 170 -7.51 38.17 4.74
N GLY A 171 -8.05 39.29 4.24
CA GLY A 171 -9.18 39.30 3.31
C GLY A 171 -8.74 38.99 1.88
N LEU A 172 -9.49 38.14 1.18
CA LEU A 172 -9.26 37.75 -0.21
C LEU A 172 -10.58 37.74 -0.96
N THR A 173 -10.53 37.75 -2.29
CA THR A 173 -11.71 37.59 -3.14
C THR A 173 -11.58 36.31 -3.95
N LEU A 174 -12.59 35.43 -3.85
CA LEU A 174 -12.73 34.26 -4.72
C LEU A 174 -13.60 34.61 -5.91
N LEU A 175 -13.13 34.25 -7.12
CA LEU A 175 -13.81 34.45 -8.38
C LEU A 175 -14.00 33.09 -9.04
N ALA A 176 -15.22 32.71 -9.39
CA ALA A 176 -15.50 31.48 -10.10
C ALA A 176 -16.64 31.66 -11.12
N THR A 177 -16.69 30.76 -12.09
CA THR A 177 -17.81 30.67 -13.03
C THR A 177 -19.00 30.02 -12.32
N THR A 178 -20.20 30.58 -12.46
CA THR A 178 -21.44 30.03 -11.90
C THR A 178 -21.96 28.87 -12.73
N THR A 179 -22.95 28.14 -12.22
CA THR A 179 -23.62 27.06 -12.98
C THR A 179 -24.36 27.57 -14.22
N SER A 180 -24.62 28.87 -14.32
CA SER A 180 -25.23 29.54 -15.48
C SER A 180 -24.21 30.11 -16.46
N GLY A 181 -22.91 29.92 -16.23
CA GLY A 181 -21.83 30.44 -17.08
C GLY A 181 -21.47 31.91 -16.81
N GLY A 182 -22.08 32.56 -15.82
CA GLY A 182 -21.69 33.89 -15.36
C GLY A 182 -20.45 33.86 -14.48
N ILE A 183 -19.96 35.01 -14.06
CA ILE A 183 -18.86 35.12 -13.07
C ILE A 183 -19.44 35.66 -11.78
N ASN A 184 -19.10 35.03 -10.65
CA ASN A 184 -19.43 35.52 -9.32
C ASN A 184 -18.15 35.74 -8.51
N ALA A 185 -18.23 36.67 -7.57
CA ALA A 185 -17.15 37.07 -6.69
C ALA A 185 -17.63 37.02 -5.24
N VAL A 186 -16.87 36.39 -4.36
CA VAL A 186 -17.16 36.35 -2.92
C VAL A 186 -15.92 36.75 -2.14
N ASP A 187 -16.07 37.78 -1.30
CA ASP A 187 -15.03 38.17 -0.35
C ASP A 187 -15.01 37.20 0.83
N VAL A 188 -13.82 36.74 1.16
CA VAL A 188 -13.56 35.71 2.15
C VAL A 188 -12.43 36.12 3.07
N MET A 189 -12.38 35.52 4.24
CA MET A 189 -11.30 35.73 5.21
C MET A 189 -10.52 34.45 5.43
N VAL A 190 -9.20 34.54 5.41
CA VAL A 190 -8.33 33.39 5.71
C VAL A 190 -8.47 33.05 7.19
N ALA A 191 -9.08 31.92 7.51
CA ALA A 191 -9.16 31.41 8.88
C ALA A 191 -7.90 30.63 9.26
N GLY A 192 -7.33 29.88 8.32
CA GLY A 192 -6.18 29.03 8.57
C GLY A 192 -5.37 28.69 7.33
N ILE A 193 -4.17 28.17 7.58
CA ILE A 193 -3.25 27.66 6.57
C ILE A 193 -3.06 26.17 6.84
N VAL A 194 -3.26 25.34 5.82
CA VAL A 194 -3.18 23.88 5.89
C VAL A 194 -2.12 23.33 4.95
N SER A 195 -1.56 22.17 5.28
CA SER A 195 -0.73 21.39 4.37
C SER A 195 -1.29 19.99 4.21
N THR A 196 -1.34 19.55 2.96
CA THR A 196 -1.64 18.15 2.58
C THR A 196 -0.38 17.29 2.52
N GLY A 197 0.79 17.90 2.70
CA GLY A 197 2.09 17.32 2.43
C GLY A 197 2.44 17.24 0.93
N TRP A 198 1.51 17.55 0.02
CA TRP A 198 1.72 17.53 -1.42
C TRP A 198 1.88 18.94 -1.96
N ARG A 199 3.09 19.26 -2.42
CA ARG A 199 3.45 20.63 -2.76
C ARG A 199 2.61 21.20 -3.90
N GLU A 200 2.28 20.38 -4.90
CA GLU A 200 1.50 20.83 -6.05
C GLU A 200 0.01 21.04 -5.71
N VAL A 201 -0.51 20.30 -4.72
CA VAL A 201 -1.85 20.52 -4.18
C VAL A 201 -1.86 21.80 -3.34
N ASP A 202 -0.92 21.94 -2.40
CA ASP A 202 -0.84 23.07 -1.48
C ASP A 202 -0.62 24.43 -2.18
N LYS A 203 -0.14 24.44 -3.43
CA LYS A 203 0.00 25.66 -4.25
C LYS A 203 -1.32 26.24 -4.76
N ARG A 204 -2.38 25.44 -4.82
CA ARG A 204 -3.68 25.84 -5.41
C ARG A 204 -4.86 25.52 -4.49
N LEU A 205 -4.63 24.83 -3.38
CA LEU A 205 -5.68 24.38 -2.49
C LEU A 205 -6.40 25.52 -1.77
N VAL A 206 -7.73 25.53 -1.88
CA VAL A 206 -8.63 26.33 -1.05
C VAL A 206 -9.68 25.41 -0.42
N TYR A 207 -9.88 25.51 0.88
CA TYR A 207 -11.04 24.93 1.55
C TYR A 207 -11.99 26.04 1.99
N THR A 208 -13.29 25.80 1.87
CA THR A 208 -14.35 26.69 2.35
C THR A 208 -15.51 25.84 2.85
N ASP A 209 -16.51 26.45 3.48
CA ASP A 209 -17.73 25.74 3.84
C ASP A 209 -18.61 25.47 2.61
N VAL A 210 -19.46 24.44 2.70
CA VAL A 210 -20.36 24.04 1.60
C VAL A 210 -21.26 25.21 1.17
N GLY A 211 -21.78 25.99 2.12
CA GLY A 211 -22.69 27.11 1.83
C GLY A 211 -22.00 28.24 1.06
N THR A 212 -20.76 28.56 1.40
CA THR A 212 -19.96 29.56 0.68
C THR A 212 -19.61 29.10 -0.73
N ALA A 213 -19.27 27.81 -0.91
CA ALA A 213 -19.05 27.26 -2.23
C ALA A 213 -20.33 27.29 -3.10
N GLN A 214 -21.47 26.94 -2.49
CA GLN A 214 -22.80 27.02 -3.12
C GLN A 214 -23.17 28.46 -3.51
N HIS A 215 -22.91 29.42 -2.63
CA HIS A 215 -23.13 30.84 -2.91
C HIS A 215 -22.21 31.34 -4.04
N LEU A 216 -20.94 30.96 -4.03
CA LEU A 216 -20.00 31.33 -5.09
C LEU A 216 -20.45 30.78 -6.46
N LEU A 217 -20.93 29.53 -6.52
CA LEU A 217 -21.41 28.91 -7.77
C LEU A 217 -22.86 29.25 -8.13
N VAL A 218 -23.61 29.90 -7.23
CA VAL A 218 -25.04 30.23 -7.35
C VAL A 218 -25.88 28.96 -7.55
N SER A 219 -25.73 27.99 -6.64
CA SER A 219 -26.42 26.70 -6.70
C SER A 219 -26.60 26.08 -5.31
N ASP A 220 -27.69 25.35 -5.11
CA ASP A 220 -27.92 24.52 -3.91
C ASP A 220 -27.43 23.07 -4.06
N ARG A 221 -26.75 22.75 -5.17
CA ARG A 221 -26.24 21.41 -5.45
C ARG A 221 -24.90 21.16 -4.75
N VAL A 222 -24.57 19.88 -4.57
CA VAL A 222 -23.21 19.42 -4.20
C VAL A 222 -22.65 18.55 -5.31
N SER A 223 -21.33 18.54 -5.48
CA SER A 223 -20.67 17.72 -6.50
C SER A 223 -20.77 16.24 -6.14
N THR A 224 -20.43 15.91 -4.89
CA THR A 224 -20.37 14.53 -4.41
C THR A 224 -20.73 14.42 -2.93
N LEU A 225 -21.09 13.21 -2.52
CA LEU A 225 -21.15 12.79 -1.12
C LEU A 225 -20.06 11.74 -0.87
N SER A 226 -19.13 12.03 0.03
CA SER A 226 -18.12 11.07 0.48
C SER A 226 -18.65 10.26 1.65
N VAL A 227 -18.85 8.96 1.43
CA VAL A 227 -19.39 8.02 2.40
C VAL A 227 -18.25 7.27 3.07
N TYR A 228 -18.20 7.35 4.40
CA TYR A 228 -17.24 6.68 5.27
C TYR A 228 -17.93 5.52 5.99
N LEU A 229 -17.27 4.37 5.97
CA LEU A 229 -17.72 3.10 6.55
C LEU A 229 -16.87 2.76 7.77
N ASP A 230 -17.25 1.74 8.53
CA ASP A 230 -16.48 1.25 9.68
C ASP A 230 -15.10 0.69 9.32
N SER A 231 -14.97 0.12 8.11
CA SER A 231 -13.71 -0.42 7.60
C SER A 231 -13.63 -0.27 6.09
N THR A 232 -12.44 0.03 5.60
CA THR A 232 -12.11 0.06 4.17
C THR A 232 -12.40 -1.29 3.49
N ASP A 233 -12.33 -2.41 4.22
CA ASP A 233 -12.64 -3.75 3.68
C ASP A 233 -14.14 -3.95 3.40
N ALA A 234 -15.01 -3.20 4.06
CA ALA A 234 -16.47 -3.29 3.87
C ALA A 234 -16.95 -2.62 2.57
N THR A 235 -16.07 -1.85 1.90
CA THR A 235 -16.40 -1.06 0.72
C THR A 235 -17.09 -1.86 -0.38
N PRO A 236 -16.61 -3.03 -0.84
CA PRO A 236 -17.25 -3.74 -1.95
C PRO A 236 -18.70 -4.15 -1.64
N ALA A 237 -18.93 -4.71 -0.44
CA ALA A 237 -20.25 -5.18 -0.03
C ALA A 237 -21.23 -4.04 0.29
N ALA A 238 -20.74 -2.90 0.80
CA ALA A 238 -21.55 -1.70 0.99
C ALA A 238 -21.90 -1.05 -0.35
N LEU A 239 -20.95 -0.97 -1.28
CA LEU A 239 -21.15 -0.41 -2.61
C LEU A 239 -22.28 -1.11 -3.37
N GLU A 240 -22.27 -2.45 -3.39
CA GLU A 240 -23.31 -3.24 -4.05
C GLU A 240 -24.70 -2.97 -3.45
N ARG A 241 -24.82 -2.96 -2.12
CA ARG A 241 -26.09 -2.69 -1.42
C ARG A 241 -26.62 -1.28 -1.71
N LEU A 242 -25.76 -0.27 -1.59
CA LEU A 242 -26.14 1.13 -1.80
C LEU A 242 -26.55 1.38 -3.26
N ALA A 243 -25.79 0.86 -4.22
CA ALA A 243 -26.09 1.02 -5.64
C ALA A 243 -27.40 0.29 -6.07
N MET A 244 -27.73 -0.84 -5.43
CA MET A 244 -29.01 -1.52 -5.67
C MET A 244 -30.20 -0.77 -5.05
N ALA A 245 -30.00 -0.18 -3.87
CA ALA A 245 -31.06 0.55 -3.16
C ALA A 245 -31.42 1.86 -3.85
N ASP A 246 -30.46 2.49 -4.53
CA ASP A 246 -30.64 3.75 -5.25
C ASP A 246 -29.97 3.74 -6.63
N PRO A 247 -30.70 3.29 -7.68
CA PRO A 247 -30.20 3.30 -9.05
C PRO A 247 -30.18 4.69 -9.71
N ALA A 248 -30.67 5.74 -9.03
CA ALA A 248 -30.74 7.08 -9.59
C ALA A 248 -29.39 7.82 -9.53
N HIS A 249 -28.52 7.42 -8.59
CA HIS A 249 -27.19 8.01 -8.41
C HIS A 249 -26.07 7.06 -8.86
N ALA A 250 -24.89 7.64 -9.09
CA ALA A 250 -23.69 6.89 -9.38
C ALA A 250 -22.86 6.68 -8.11
N TYR A 251 -22.33 5.46 -7.95
CA TYR A 251 -21.53 5.06 -6.81
C TYR A 251 -20.16 4.59 -7.30
N GLN A 252 -19.08 5.19 -6.81
CA GLN A 252 -17.71 4.77 -7.11
C GLN A 252 -16.95 4.43 -5.83
N PRO A 253 -16.21 3.32 -5.78
CA PRO A 253 -15.34 3.03 -4.67
C PRO A 253 -14.04 3.85 -4.75
N TRP A 254 -13.43 4.11 -3.59
CA TRP A 254 -12.22 4.92 -3.46
C TRP A 254 -11.08 4.52 -4.40
N TRP A 255 -10.92 3.21 -4.69
CA TRP A 255 -9.81 2.73 -5.52
C TRP A 255 -9.96 3.11 -7.00
N VAL A 256 -11.12 3.56 -7.47
CA VAL A 256 -11.26 4.07 -8.84
C VAL A 256 -10.57 5.43 -8.98
N GLN A 257 -10.64 6.27 -7.94
CA GLN A 257 -10.06 7.61 -7.91
C GLN A 257 -8.60 7.62 -7.39
N ALA A 258 -8.19 6.57 -6.68
CA ALA A 258 -6.86 6.45 -6.08
C ALA A 258 -5.75 6.10 -7.10
N PHE A 259 -5.52 6.95 -8.12
CA PHE A 259 -4.45 6.76 -9.11
C PHE A 259 -3.06 6.58 -8.47
N PHE A 260 -2.77 7.35 -7.42
CA PHE A 260 -1.51 7.28 -6.71
C PHE A 260 -1.31 5.91 -6.04
N TYR A 261 -2.36 5.33 -5.44
CA TYR A 261 -2.32 3.99 -4.86
C TYR A 261 -1.91 2.93 -5.90
N HIS A 262 -2.55 2.93 -7.08
CA HIS A 262 -2.21 2.00 -8.15
C HIS A 262 -0.79 2.18 -8.68
N SER A 263 -0.34 3.43 -8.77
CA SER A 263 1.02 3.76 -9.22
C SER A 263 2.08 3.26 -8.25
N VAL A 264 1.89 3.50 -6.94
CA VAL A 264 2.78 3.02 -5.88
C VAL A 264 2.79 1.50 -5.84
N ARG A 265 1.61 0.87 -5.82
CA ARG A 265 1.49 -0.59 -5.78
C ARG A 265 2.13 -1.23 -7.00
N GLY A 266 1.84 -0.74 -8.20
CA GLY A 266 2.42 -1.26 -9.43
C GLY A 266 3.93 -1.10 -9.51
N LEU A 267 4.50 -0.02 -8.97
CA LEU A 267 5.95 0.17 -8.88
C LEU A 267 6.58 -0.81 -7.89
N TYR A 268 6.00 -0.91 -6.68
CA TYR A 268 6.53 -1.74 -5.60
C TYR A 268 6.43 -3.23 -5.93
N ASP A 269 5.32 -3.68 -6.53
CA ASP A 269 5.15 -5.07 -6.97
C ASP A 269 6.24 -5.46 -8.00
N ARG A 270 6.63 -4.54 -8.90
CA ARG A 270 7.74 -4.78 -9.85
C ARG A 270 9.10 -4.80 -9.16
N VAL A 271 9.39 -3.81 -8.31
CA VAL A 271 10.69 -3.68 -7.62
C VAL A 271 10.93 -4.86 -6.67
N PHE A 272 9.96 -5.14 -5.80
CA PHE A 272 10.07 -6.23 -4.83
C PHE A 272 9.88 -7.61 -5.48
N GLY A 273 9.10 -7.71 -6.55
CA GLY A 273 9.02 -8.91 -7.37
C GLY A 273 10.36 -9.26 -8.02
N LEU A 274 11.04 -8.29 -8.64
CA LEU A 274 12.38 -8.48 -9.21
C LEU A 274 13.42 -8.81 -8.13
N LEU A 275 13.38 -8.12 -6.99
CA LEU A 275 14.27 -8.41 -5.87
C LEU A 275 14.07 -9.83 -5.34
N GLY A 276 12.81 -10.26 -5.19
CA GLY A 276 12.45 -11.62 -4.81
C GLY A 276 12.95 -12.66 -5.80
N LEU A 277 12.86 -12.39 -7.11
CA LEU A 277 13.41 -13.25 -8.16
C LEU A 277 14.93 -13.37 -8.05
N ILE A 278 15.65 -12.25 -7.90
CA ILE A 278 17.12 -12.23 -7.78
C ILE A 278 17.56 -13.02 -6.53
N ILE A 279 16.92 -12.76 -5.38
CA ILE A 279 17.21 -13.47 -4.13
C ILE A 279 16.90 -14.96 -4.28
N GLY A 280 15.77 -15.31 -4.90
CA GLY A 280 15.40 -16.69 -5.20
C GLY A 280 16.46 -17.39 -6.05
N MET A 281 16.94 -16.74 -7.11
CA MET A 281 18.04 -17.28 -7.93
C MET A 281 19.32 -17.48 -7.11
N LEU A 282 19.71 -16.52 -6.28
CA LEU A 282 20.90 -16.62 -5.42
C LEU A 282 20.81 -17.81 -4.46
N VAL A 283 19.67 -17.97 -3.77
CA VAL A 283 19.42 -19.11 -2.88
C VAL A 283 19.44 -20.42 -3.65
N PHE A 284 18.76 -20.48 -4.80
CA PHE A 284 18.70 -21.67 -5.64
C PHE A 284 20.10 -22.12 -6.09
N PHE A 285 20.89 -21.24 -6.71
CA PHE A 285 22.22 -21.59 -7.20
C PHE A 285 23.20 -21.92 -6.07
N SER A 286 23.10 -21.25 -4.92
CA SER A 286 23.91 -21.56 -3.74
C SER A 286 23.65 -22.97 -3.23
N VAL A 287 22.37 -23.36 -3.12
CA VAL A 287 21.96 -24.70 -2.71
C VAL A 287 22.38 -25.75 -3.75
N VAL A 288 22.17 -25.49 -5.04
CA VAL A 288 22.62 -26.38 -6.12
C VAL A 288 24.12 -26.62 -6.05
N ASN A 289 24.93 -25.57 -5.91
CA ASN A 289 26.39 -25.70 -5.84
C ASN A 289 26.83 -26.55 -4.64
N THR A 290 26.20 -26.31 -3.48
CA THR A 290 26.51 -27.04 -2.25
C THR A 290 26.14 -28.51 -2.34
N LEU A 291 24.94 -28.81 -2.85
CA LEU A 291 24.44 -30.18 -2.95
C LEU A 291 25.06 -30.95 -4.11
N ALA A 292 25.36 -30.30 -5.23
CA ALA A 292 26.09 -30.94 -6.33
C ALA A 292 27.46 -31.43 -5.85
N MET A 293 28.15 -30.63 -5.04
CA MET A 293 29.43 -31.05 -4.46
C MET A 293 29.26 -32.19 -3.45
N ALA A 294 28.24 -32.13 -2.59
CA ALA A 294 27.92 -33.21 -1.65
C ALA A 294 27.57 -34.53 -2.38
N VAL A 295 26.91 -34.44 -3.53
CA VAL A 295 26.62 -35.56 -4.41
C VAL A 295 27.89 -36.17 -4.99
N VAL A 296 28.81 -35.35 -5.51
CA VAL A 296 30.09 -35.82 -6.06
C VAL A 296 30.93 -36.52 -4.98
N GLU A 297 31.09 -35.90 -3.81
CA GLU A 297 31.83 -36.46 -2.67
C GLU A 297 31.23 -37.78 -2.15
N ARG A 298 29.94 -38.03 -2.38
CA ARG A 298 29.22 -39.24 -1.94
C ARG A 298 28.92 -40.21 -3.07
N THR A 299 29.53 -40.04 -4.25
CA THR A 299 29.18 -40.89 -5.42
C THR A 299 29.40 -42.38 -5.13
N ARG A 300 30.48 -42.73 -4.43
CA ARG A 300 30.79 -44.12 -4.05
C ARG A 300 29.80 -44.66 -3.02
N GLU A 301 29.42 -43.86 -2.02
CA GLU A 301 28.38 -44.21 -1.03
C GLU A 301 27.03 -44.46 -1.71
N ILE A 302 26.65 -43.61 -2.68
CA ILE A 302 25.44 -43.76 -3.50
C ILE A 302 25.51 -45.05 -4.33
N GLY A 303 26.68 -45.37 -4.90
CA GLY A 303 26.92 -46.61 -5.64
C GLY A 303 26.71 -47.86 -4.77
N THR A 304 27.24 -47.86 -3.55
CA THR A 304 27.04 -48.96 -2.59
C THR A 304 25.58 -49.09 -2.15
N MET A 305 24.89 -47.98 -1.85
CA MET A 305 23.46 -48.02 -1.51
C MET A 305 22.62 -48.61 -2.64
N ARG A 306 22.91 -48.23 -3.89
CA ARG A 306 22.23 -48.77 -5.07
C ARG A 306 22.57 -50.24 -5.34
N ALA A 307 23.80 -50.68 -5.06
CA ALA A 307 24.18 -52.09 -5.14
C ALA A 307 23.46 -52.95 -4.08
N MET A 308 23.13 -52.37 -2.92
CA MET A 308 22.30 -53.01 -1.88
C MET A 308 20.79 -52.94 -2.17
N GLY A 309 20.37 -52.41 -3.32
CA GLY A 309 18.97 -52.39 -3.76
C GLY A 309 18.22 -51.07 -3.57
N ALA A 310 18.87 -49.98 -3.14
CA ALA A 310 18.21 -48.68 -3.03
C ALA A 310 17.73 -48.16 -4.39
N MET A 311 16.47 -47.71 -4.44
CA MET A 311 15.89 -47.15 -5.67
C MET A 311 16.41 -45.73 -5.92
N PRO A 312 16.53 -45.27 -7.18
CA PRO A 312 16.95 -43.90 -7.49
C PRO A 312 16.08 -42.82 -6.80
N GLY A 313 14.78 -43.10 -6.61
CA GLY A 313 13.86 -42.22 -5.90
C GLY A 313 14.20 -42.05 -4.41
N GLU A 314 14.75 -43.08 -3.76
CA GLU A 314 15.14 -43.00 -2.34
C GLU A 314 16.38 -42.13 -2.15
N ILE A 315 17.33 -42.20 -3.09
CA ILE A 315 18.51 -41.32 -3.13
C ILE A 315 18.08 -39.87 -3.32
N VAL A 316 17.20 -39.59 -4.29
CA VAL A 316 16.68 -38.24 -4.53
C VAL A 316 15.89 -37.73 -3.32
N ALA A 317 15.06 -38.57 -2.70
CA ALA A 317 14.32 -38.23 -1.49
C ALA A 317 15.23 -37.87 -0.30
N GLN A 318 16.41 -38.50 -0.19
CA GLN A 318 17.40 -38.14 0.83
C GLN A 318 17.93 -36.72 0.62
N PHE A 319 18.37 -36.37 -0.60
CA PHE A 319 18.84 -35.02 -0.90
C PHE A 319 17.74 -33.97 -0.81
N LEU A 320 16.51 -34.28 -1.21
CA LEU A 320 15.33 -33.43 -1.02
C LEU A 320 15.13 -33.07 0.45
N ARG A 321 15.26 -34.03 1.37
CA ARG A 321 15.16 -33.77 2.81
C ARG A 321 16.32 -32.90 3.31
N GLU A 322 17.54 -33.09 2.80
CA GLU A 322 18.67 -32.21 3.12
C GLU A 322 18.41 -30.77 2.66
N GLY A 323 17.95 -30.57 1.42
CA GLY A 323 17.58 -29.25 0.90
C GLY A 323 16.43 -28.61 1.68
N ALA A 324 15.36 -29.37 1.97
CA ALA A 324 14.24 -28.88 2.76
C ALA A 324 14.66 -28.48 4.19
N LEU A 325 15.58 -29.22 4.81
CA LEU A 325 16.10 -28.90 6.14
C LEU A 325 16.97 -27.63 6.13
N ILE A 326 17.82 -27.46 5.12
CA ILE A 326 18.57 -26.21 4.91
C ILE A 326 17.61 -25.03 4.77
N GLY A 327 16.59 -25.18 3.92
CA GLY A 327 15.56 -24.16 3.72
C GLY A 327 14.76 -23.87 4.99
N ALA A 328 14.40 -24.89 5.77
CA ALA A 328 13.64 -24.74 7.00
C ALA A 328 14.43 -24.02 8.09
N VAL A 329 15.71 -24.37 8.28
CA VAL A 329 16.59 -23.67 9.22
C VAL A 329 16.83 -22.24 8.76
N GLY A 330 17.10 -22.02 7.47
CA GLY A 330 17.28 -20.67 6.93
C GLY A 330 16.02 -19.81 7.08
N ALA A 331 14.85 -20.36 6.75
CA ALA A 331 13.58 -19.67 6.89
C ALA A 331 13.25 -19.35 8.36
N LEU A 332 13.51 -20.27 9.28
CA LEU A 332 13.32 -20.06 10.71
C LEU A 332 14.20 -18.91 11.23
N LEU A 333 15.50 -18.93 10.91
CA LEU A 333 16.42 -17.87 11.33
C LEU A 333 16.06 -16.53 10.69
N GLY A 334 15.69 -16.54 9.40
CA GLY A 334 15.27 -15.33 8.68
C GLY A 334 14.00 -14.73 9.28
N THR A 335 13.03 -15.58 9.63
CA THR A 335 11.80 -15.21 10.33
C THR A 335 12.08 -14.59 11.69
N LEU A 336 12.97 -15.18 12.50
CA LEU A 336 13.31 -14.66 13.82
C LEU A 336 13.98 -13.28 13.72
N LEU A 337 14.90 -13.10 12.77
CA LEU A 337 15.54 -11.81 12.52
C LEU A 337 14.54 -10.76 11.99
N ALA A 338 13.64 -11.16 11.10
CA ALA A 338 12.61 -10.28 10.54
C ALA A 338 11.63 -9.84 11.63
N ALA A 339 11.21 -10.76 12.52
CA ALA A 339 10.38 -10.43 13.67
C ALA A 339 11.06 -9.43 14.61
N GLY A 340 12.37 -9.56 14.82
CA GLY A 340 13.16 -8.57 15.56
C GLY A 340 13.10 -7.18 14.92
N ILE A 341 13.21 -7.08 13.60
CA ILE A 341 13.10 -5.80 12.86
C ILE A 341 11.69 -5.23 12.94
N VAL A 342 10.66 -6.06 12.78
CA VAL A 342 9.25 -5.65 12.89
C VAL A 342 8.98 -5.02 14.26
N LEU A 343 9.41 -5.69 15.34
CA LEU A 343 9.25 -5.20 16.71
C LEU A 343 10.08 -3.95 17.00
N ALA A 344 11.28 -3.84 16.42
CA ALA A 344 12.13 -2.66 16.59
C ALA A 344 11.63 -1.44 15.80
N SER A 345 11.04 -1.65 14.61
CA SER A 345 10.75 -0.57 13.66
C SER A 345 9.99 0.64 14.25
N PRO A 346 8.93 0.47 15.07
CA PRO A 346 8.20 1.60 15.63
C PRO A 346 9.02 2.43 16.63
N HIS A 347 10.04 1.82 17.26
CA HIS A 347 10.87 2.46 18.28
C HIS A 347 12.09 3.20 17.70
N THR A 348 12.44 2.96 16.44
CA THR A 348 13.62 3.56 15.82
C THR A 348 13.42 5.03 15.43
N GLY A 349 12.17 5.47 15.22
CA GLY A 349 11.85 6.79 14.70
C GLY A 349 12.38 7.05 13.29
N LEU A 350 12.80 6.01 12.56
CA LEU A 350 13.34 6.15 11.21
C LEU A 350 12.24 6.62 10.25
N GLN A 351 12.58 7.61 9.43
CA GLN A 351 11.70 8.13 8.39
C GLN A 351 12.30 7.90 7.02
N MET A 352 11.45 7.53 6.08
CA MET A 352 11.76 7.56 4.66
C MET A 352 11.76 9.01 4.18
N PRO A 353 12.70 9.38 3.29
CA PRO A 353 12.70 10.70 2.69
C PRO A 353 11.40 10.93 1.91
N PRO A 354 10.97 12.19 1.77
CA PRO A 354 9.76 12.51 1.02
C PRO A 354 9.85 11.98 -0.41
N PRO A 355 8.82 11.25 -0.90
CA PRO A 355 8.77 10.85 -2.30
C PRO A 355 8.61 12.09 -3.20
N PRO A 356 8.90 11.97 -4.51
CA PRO A 356 8.72 13.07 -5.45
C PRO A 356 7.31 13.69 -5.35
N GLY A 357 7.26 15.02 -5.19
CA GLY A 357 6.01 15.77 -5.04
C GLY A 357 5.54 15.98 -3.59
N ARG A 358 6.07 15.23 -2.62
CA ARG A 358 5.76 15.41 -1.20
C ARG A 358 6.80 16.30 -0.51
N SER A 359 6.39 17.04 0.51
CA SER A 359 7.26 17.90 1.33
C SER A 359 7.68 17.28 2.66
N VAL A 360 7.03 16.18 3.07
CA VAL A 360 7.24 15.51 4.36
C VAL A 360 7.57 14.03 4.15
N GLY A 361 8.48 13.51 4.97
CA GLY A 361 8.78 12.09 5.05
C GLY A 361 7.64 11.27 5.65
N TYR A 362 7.77 9.95 5.64
CA TYR A 362 6.82 9.04 6.28
C TYR A 362 7.59 7.97 7.05
N PRO A 363 7.02 7.39 8.13
CA PRO A 363 7.76 6.46 8.98
C PRO A 363 8.12 5.18 8.23
N LEU A 364 9.33 4.67 8.45
CA LEU A 364 9.80 3.39 7.93
C LEU A 364 9.34 2.29 8.89
N LEU A 365 8.13 1.78 8.68
CA LEU A 365 7.58 0.67 9.45
C LEU A 365 7.53 -0.60 8.61
N VAL A 366 7.76 -1.73 9.27
CA VAL A 366 7.67 -3.06 8.67
C VAL A 366 6.59 -3.82 9.40
N ILE A 367 5.55 -4.25 8.69
CA ILE A 367 4.49 -5.05 9.29
C ILE A 367 4.65 -6.54 8.99
N ALA A 368 4.16 -7.37 9.90
CA ALA A 368 4.11 -8.81 9.75
C ALA A 368 2.68 -9.28 9.58
N THR A 369 2.43 -10.04 8.51
CA THR A 369 1.15 -10.73 8.32
C THR A 369 1.40 -12.23 8.22
N LEU A 370 0.49 -13.02 8.78
CA LEU A 370 0.59 -14.48 8.74
C LEU A 370 0.71 -15.03 7.30
N PRO A 371 -0.09 -14.55 6.31
CA PRO A 371 0.04 -15.02 4.93
C PRO A 371 1.42 -14.74 4.33
N LEU A 372 1.99 -13.54 4.55
CA LEU A 372 3.32 -13.19 4.05
C LEU A 372 4.37 -14.17 4.58
N TYR A 373 4.39 -14.40 5.89
CA TYR A 373 5.37 -15.27 6.52
C TYR A 373 5.24 -16.73 6.08
N LEU A 374 4.00 -17.23 5.96
CA LEU A 374 3.75 -18.59 5.47
C LEU A 374 4.18 -18.75 4.01
N ILE A 375 3.82 -17.82 3.12
CA ILE A 375 4.18 -17.87 1.71
C ILE A 375 5.70 -17.79 1.53
N THR A 376 6.38 -16.86 2.20
CA THR A 376 7.84 -16.72 2.08
C THR A 376 8.56 -17.95 2.63
N ASN A 377 8.17 -18.46 3.79
CA ASN A 377 8.82 -19.64 4.40
C ASN A 377 8.61 -20.90 3.57
N THR A 378 7.36 -21.16 3.14
CA THR A 378 7.07 -22.30 2.26
C THR A 378 7.77 -22.15 0.90
N GLY A 379 7.87 -20.93 0.37
CA GLY A 379 8.60 -20.61 -0.85
C GLY A 379 10.09 -20.94 -0.73
N ILE A 380 10.78 -20.48 0.33
CA ILE A 380 12.21 -20.75 0.55
C ILE A 380 12.48 -22.25 0.75
N ILE A 381 11.65 -22.94 1.53
CA ILE A 381 11.78 -24.39 1.74
C ILE A 381 11.62 -25.14 0.42
N SER A 382 10.58 -24.80 -0.34
CA SER A 382 10.29 -25.42 -1.64
C SER A 382 11.40 -25.15 -2.65
N LEU A 383 11.95 -23.94 -2.66
CA LEU A 383 13.07 -23.55 -3.51
C LEU A 383 14.34 -24.34 -3.19
N CYS A 384 14.66 -24.53 -1.91
CA CYS A 384 15.81 -25.33 -1.48
C CYS A 384 15.63 -26.82 -1.82
N ALA A 385 14.40 -27.35 -1.66
CA ALA A 385 14.06 -28.71 -2.07
C ALA A 385 14.16 -28.88 -3.60
N ALA A 386 13.69 -27.90 -4.39
CA ALA A 386 13.79 -27.91 -5.84
C ALA A 386 15.26 -27.87 -6.31
N ALA A 387 16.09 -27.03 -5.68
CA ALA A 387 17.53 -26.99 -5.92
C ALA A 387 18.19 -28.35 -5.61
N ALA A 388 17.81 -28.99 -4.50
CA ALA A 388 18.30 -30.31 -4.13
C ALA A 388 17.94 -31.38 -5.16
N TRP A 389 16.68 -31.41 -5.59
CA TRP A 389 16.23 -32.31 -6.64
C TRP A 389 17.00 -32.09 -7.95
N PHE A 390 17.21 -30.83 -8.33
CA PHE A 390 17.96 -30.48 -9.54
C PHE A 390 19.41 -30.99 -9.49
N ALA A 391 20.07 -30.86 -8.34
CA ALA A 391 21.44 -31.33 -8.13
C ALA A 391 21.55 -32.87 -8.08
N SER A 392 20.62 -33.55 -7.41
CA SER A 392 20.71 -34.99 -7.16
C SER A 392 20.20 -35.87 -8.31
N ARG A 393 19.32 -35.36 -9.18
CA ARG A 393 18.65 -36.18 -10.22
C ARG A 393 19.60 -36.83 -11.22
N LYS A 394 20.72 -36.17 -11.57
CA LYS A 394 21.70 -36.72 -12.51
C LYS A 394 22.51 -37.85 -11.87
N ALA A 395 22.96 -37.65 -10.63
CA ALA A 395 23.76 -38.65 -9.92
C ALA A 395 22.95 -39.89 -9.53
N ALA A 396 21.68 -39.74 -9.17
CA ALA A 396 20.80 -40.87 -8.88
C ALA A 396 20.61 -41.82 -10.09
N LYS A 397 20.83 -41.32 -11.31
CA LYS A 397 20.73 -42.10 -12.56
C LYS A 397 22.07 -42.67 -13.04
N LYS A 398 23.19 -42.34 -12.41
CA LYS A 398 24.52 -42.79 -12.85
C LYS A 398 24.66 -44.33 -12.73
N PRO A 399 25.22 -45.07 -13.71
CA PRO A 399 25.39 -46.52 -13.61
C PRO A 399 26.16 -46.95 -12.36
N ILE A 400 25.77 -48.07 -11.74
CA ILE A 400 26.37 -48.54 -10.46
C ILE A 400 27.88 -48.78 -10.62
N VAL A 401 28.29 -49.38 -11.74
CA VAL A 401 29.70 -49.69 -12.04
C VAL A 401 30.54 -48.40 -12.10
N GLU A 402 30.03 -47.36 -12.74
CA GLU A 402 30.71 -46.05 -12.81
C GLU A 402 30.73 -45.33 -11.45
N ALA A 403 29.68 -45.49 -10.65
CA ALA A 403 29.62 -44.87 -9.33
C ALA A 403 30.63 -45.51 -8.35
N LEU A 404 30.85 -46.83 -8.45
CA LEU A 404 31.82 -47.57 -7.63
C LEU A 404 33.27 -47.37 -8.09
N ALA A 405 33.48 -47.09 -9.38
CA ALA A 405 34.79 -46.80 -9.95
C ALA A 405 35.26 -45.35 -9.71
N HIS A 406 34.42 -44.49 -9.13
CA HIS A 406 34.78 -43.11 -8.84
C HIS A 406 35.76 -43.05 -7.65
N VAL A 407 36.98 -42.59 -7.91
CA VAL A 407 38.00 -42.23 -6.90
C VAL A 407 37.85 -40.78 -6.51
#